data_AF-A0AAD0AYY6-F1
#
_entry.id   AF-A0AAD0AYY6-F1
#
_cell.length_a   1.000
_cell.length_b   1.000
_cell.length_c   1.000
_cell.angle_alpha   90.00
_cell.angle_beta   90.00
_cell.angle_gamma   90.00
#
_symmetry.space_group_name_H-M   'P 1'
#
loop_
_entity.id
_entity.type
_entity.pdbx_description
1 polymer ?
#
loop_
_entity_poly.entity_id
_entity_poly.type
_entity_poly.pdbx_seq_one_letter_code
_entity_poly.pdbx_strand_id
1 'polypeptide(L)'
;MSTSRLLAPLGLTLLTACAQQGIEPVTLDAESECPVYLEKGQVLNLTLPSNPSTGYRWRVQTAATPVLVSLGPEVYSAPDQEDVVGNEGLSTWRYQADQPGKAALKLVYQQPWATQVAPVQTFDCTVVVR
;
A
#
# COMPACT_ATOMS: atom_id res chain seq x y z
N MET A 1 -27.28 -25.31 65.33
CA MET A 1 -26.68 -25.39 63.99
C MET A 1 -27.37 -24.38 63.10
N SER A 2 -26.74 -23.24 62.81
CA SER A 2 -27.23 -22.29 61.80
C SER A 2 -26.03 -21.59 61.19
N THR A 3 -25.74 -21.89 59.93
CA THR A 3 -24.61 -21.37 59.17
C THR A 3 -25.08 -20.21 58.31
N SER A 4 -24.71 -18.98 58.68
CA SER A 4 -24.77 -17.84 57.76
C SER A 4 -23.48 -17.77 56.96
N ARG A 5 -23.55 -18.11 55.67
CA ARG A 5 -22.45 -17.88 54.71
C ARG A 5 -22.67 -16.51 54.07
N LEU A 6 -21.84 -15.53 54.47
CA LEU A 6 -21.71 -14.23 53.81
C LEU A 6 -21.00 -14.44 52.46
N LEU A 7 -21.72 -14.23 51.36
CA LEU A 7 -21.17 -14.16 50.01
C LEU A 7 -20.77 -12.69 49.73
N ALA A 8 -19.48 -12.44 49.62
CA ALA A 8 -18.94 -11.18 49.11
C ALA A 8 -18.84 -11.26 47.57
N PRO A 9 -19.34 -10.28 46.79
CA PRO A 9 -19.10 -10.26 45.36
C PRO A 9 -17.73 -9.65 45.08
N LEU A 10 -16.80 -10.45 44.56
CA LEU A 10 -15.60 -9.94 43.90
C LEU A 10 -16.03 -9.26 42.60
N GLY A 11 -15.90 -7.93 42.55
CA GLY A 11 -16.15 -7.12 41.36
C GLY A 11 -15.17 -7.47 40.24
N LEU A 12 -15.72 -7.85 39.09
CA LEU A 12 -14.99 -8.08 37.85
C LEU A 12 -14.75 -6.73 37.17
N THR A 13 -13.53 -6.18 37.25
CA THR A 13 -13.15 -4.94 36.55
C THR A 13 -12.92 -5.26 35.07
N LEU A 14 -13.90 -4.92 34.23
CA LEU A 14 -13.77 -4.97 32.77
C LEU A 14 -12.81 -3.86 32.32
N LEU A 15 -11.60 -4.24 31.92
CA LEU A 15 -10.66 -3.36 31.21
C LEU A 15 -11.22 -3.05 29.83
N THR A 16 -11.80 -1.86 29.66
CA THR A 16 -12.21 -1.33 28.35
C THR A 16 -10.96 -0.93 27.55
N ALA A 17 -10.46 -1.85 26.72
CA ALA A 17 -9.48 -1.51 25.69
C ALA A 17 -10.17 -0.60 24.67
N CYS A 18 -9.77 0.67 24.61
CA CYS A 18 -10.22 1.58 23.55
C CYS A 18 -9.57 1.13 22.23
N ALA A 19 -10.34 0.48 21.36
CA ALA A 19 -9.92 0.23 19.99
C ALA A 19 -10.03 1.55 19.22
N GLN A 20 -8.91 2.24 19.03
CA GLN A 20 -8.85 3.40 18.14
C GLN A 20 -8.89 2.87 16.69
N GLN A 21 -10.09 2.83 16.09
CA GLN A 21 -10.27 2.49 14.69
C GLN A 21 -9.74 3.65 13.82
N GLY A 22 -8.46 3.60 13.46
CA GLY A 22 -7.86 4.52 12.50
C GLY A 22 -8.23 4.14 11.06
N ILE A 23 -8.06 5.09 10.12
CA ILE A 23 -8.18 4.83 8.69
C ILE A 23 -7.02 3.90 8.28
N GLU A 24 -7.33 2.66 7.91
CA GLU A 24 -6.31 1.69 7.50
C GLU A 24 -5.76 2.01 6.11
N PRO A 25 -4.45 1.82 5.86
CA PRO A 25 -3.88 1.94 4.52
C PRO A 25 -4.47 0.92 3.55
N VAL A 26 -4.66 1.33 2.29
CA VAL A 26 -4.98 0.40 1.19
C VAL A 26 -3.69 -0.01 0.50
N THR A 27 -3.57 -1.30 0.19
CA THR A 27 -2.44 -1.83 -0.57
C THR A 27 -2.93 -2.27 -1.96
N LEU A 28 -2.19 -1.88 -2.99
CA LEU A 28 -2.36 -2.37 -4.35
C LEU A 28 -1.09 -3.09 -4.80
N ASP A 29 -1.29 -4.11 -5.62
CA ASP A 29 -0.26 -4.85 -6.33
C ASP A 29 -0.63 -5.03 -7.80
N ALA A 30 0.13 -5.86 -8.52
CA ALA A 30 -0.08 -6.09 -9.94
C ALA A 30 -1.40 -6.82 -10.27
N GLU A 31 -2.02 -7.50 -9.30
CA GLU A 31 -3.22 -8.32 -9.47
C GLU A 31 -4.48 -7.65 -8.88
N SER A 32 -4.29 -6.51 -8.20
CA SER A 32 -5.36 -5.78 -7.55
C SER A 32 -6.40 -5.25 -8.54
N GLU A 33 -7.67 -5.32 -8.14
CA GLU A 33 -8.79 -4.84 -8.95
C GLU A 33 -8.92 -3.31 -8.92
N CYS A 34 -9.34 -2.72 -10.05
CA CYS A 34 -9.54 -1.29 -10.22
C CYS A 34 -10.95 -0.98 -10.76
N PRO A 35 -11.57 0.16 -10.38
CA PRO A 35 -11.00 1.28 -9.65
C PRO A 35 -10.86 1.02 -8.14
N VAL A 36 -9.85 1.64 -7.54
CA VAL A 36 -9.71 1.68 -6.08
C VAL A 36 -10.45 2.90 -5.53
N TYR A 37 -11.10 2.73 -4.37
CA TYR A 37 -11.79 3.80 -3.66
C TYR A 37 -11.06 4.11 -2.36
N LEU A 38 -10.82 5.40 -2.11
CA LEU A 38 -10.11 5.90 -0.94
C LEU A 38 -10.91 7.00 -0.25
N GLU A 39 -10.71 7.16 1.05
CA GLU A 39 -11.15 8.34 1.80
C GLU A 39 -10.04 9.40 1.83
N LYS A 40 -10.42 10.68 1.88
CA LYS A 40 -9.43 11.76 2.07
C LYS A 40 -8.57 11.50 3.32
N GLY A 41 -7.25 11.59 3.14
CA GLY A 41 -6.24 11.33 4.17
C GLY A 41 -5.77 9.87 4.25
N GLN A 42 -6.45 8.93 3.58
CA GLN A 42 -6.06 7.52 3.55
C GLN A 42 -4.75 7.33 2.79
N VAL A 43 -3.91 6.42 3.29
CA VAL A 43 -2.64 6.05 2.64
C VAL A 43 -2.91 4.95 1.62
N LEU A 44 -2.31 5.09 0.44
CA LEU A 44 -2.24 4.06 -0.59
C LEU A 44 -0.78 3.59 -0.74
N ASN A 45 -0.55 2.30 -0.53
CA ASN A 45 0.74 1.65 -0.81
C ASN A 45 0.60 0.86 -2.12
N LEU A 46 1.37 1.21 -3.15
CA LEU A 46 1.46 0.43 -4.37
C LEU A 46 2.76 -0.38 -4.34
N THR A 47 2.65 -1.70 -4.48
CA THR A 47 3.78 -2.64 -4.46
C THR A 47 3.82 -3.44 -5.76
N LEU A 48 4.87 -3.30 -6.56
CA LEU A 48 5.02 -4.01 -7.82
C LEU A 48 6.28 -4.87 -7.84
N PRO A 49 6.24 -6.08 -8.42
CA PRO A 49 7.44 -6.88 -8.67
C PRO A 49 8.48 -6.10 -9.49
N SER A 50 9.74 -6.20 -9.09
CA SER A 50 10.84 -5.42 -9.68
C SER A 50 12.14 -6.20 -9.60
N ASN A 51 12.90 -6.24 -10.69
CA ASN A 51 14.21 -6.89 -10.74
C ASN A 51 15.26 -5.92 -11.28
N PRO A 52 15.90 -5.12 -10.40
CA PRO A 52 16.81 -4.08 -10.83
C PRO A 52 18.05 -4.58 -11.58
N SER A 53 18.44 -5.85 -11.37
CA SER A 53 19.64 -6.46 -11.98
C SER A 53 19.53 -6.62 -13.49
N THR A 54 18.30 -6.66 -14.02
CA THR A 54 18.01 -6.77 -15.46
C THR A 54 18.06 -5.43 -16.20
N GLY A 55 18.26 -4.32 -15.47
CA GLY A 55 18.23 -2.96 -16.02
C GLY A 55 16.83 -2.36 -16.21
N TYR A 56 15.77 -3.13 -15.99
CA TYR A 56 14.40 -2.63 -16.01
C TYR A 56 14.05 -1.85 -14.75
N ARG A 57 13.21 -0.83 -14.90
CA ARG A 57 12.69 -0.01 -13.79
C ARG A 57 11.23 0.35 -14.04
N TRP A 58 10.47 0.48 -12.96
CA TRP A 58 9.15 1.10 -13.04
C TRP A 58 9.31 2.61 -13.16
N ARG A 59 8.49 3.23 -14.00
CA ARG A 59 8.42 4.68 -14.17
C ARG A 59 6.98 5.13 -14.06
N VAL A 60 6.73 6.11 -13.20
CA VAL A 60 5.42 6.76 -13.10
C VAL A 60 5.17 7.57 -14.36
N GLN A 61 4.15 7.17 -15.13
CA GLN A 61 3.69 7.87 -16.33
C GLN A 61 2.55 8.83 -16.00
N THR A 62 1.68 8.47 -15.06
CA THR A 62 0.62 9.34 -14.55
C THR A 62 0.47 9.10 -13.05
N ALA A 63 0.58 10.16 -12.24
CA ALA A 63 0.69 10.06 -10.78
C ALA A 63 -0.65 10.25 -10.04
N ALA A 64 -1.79 10.22 -10.75
CA ALA A 64 -3.10 10.55 -10.20
C ALA A 64 -3.19 11.93 -9.48
N THR A 65 -2.31 12.87 -9.78
CA THR A 65 -2.36 14.24 -9.25
C THR A 65 -3.60 14.99 -9.79
N PRO A 66 -4.30 15.81 -9.00
CA PRO A 66 -4.05 16.16 -7.59
C PRO A 66 -4.77 15.25 -6.58
N VAL A 67 -5.42 14.16 -7.03
CA VAL A 67 -6.16 13.23 -6.16
C VAL A 67 -5.22 12.52 -5.18
N LEU A 68 -4.03 12.14 -5.64
CA LEU A 68 -2.96 11.59 -4.81
C LEU A 68 -1.77 12.57 -4.70
N VAL A 69 -1.17 12.59 -3.52
CA VAL A 69 0.12 13.24 -3.23
C VAL A 69 1.13 12.16 -2.83
N SER A 70 2.32 12.18 -3.43
CA SER A 70 3.39 11.25 -3.06
C SER A 70 3.93 11.57 -1.67
N LEU A 71 4.12 10.53 -0.85
CA LEU A 71 4.72 10.63 0.48
C LEU A 71 6.24 10.41 0.47
N GLY A 72 6.84 10.12 -0.70
CA GLY A 72 8.27 9.89 -0.81
C GLY A 72 8.70 9.30 -2.15
N PRO A 73 9.99 8.98 -2.30
CA PRO A 73 10.48 8.24 -3.45
C PRO A 73 10.01 6.77 -3.41
N GLU A 74 10.22 6.07 -4.52
CA GLU A 74 10.17 4.61 -4.59
C GLU A 74 11.13 3.98 -3.57
N VAL A 75 10.68 2.92 -2.91
CA VAL A 75 11.51 2.07 -2.04
C VAL A 75 11.55 0.66 -2.60
N TYR A 76 12.75 0.16 -2.88
CA TYR A 76 12.97 -1.22 -3.29
C TYR A 76 13.33 -2.08 -2.07
N SER A 77 12.73 -3.26 -1.97
CA SER A 77 13.10 -4.30 -1.00
C SER A 77 13.22 -5.66 -1.69
N ALA A 78 14.16 -6.49 -1.22
CA ALA A 78 14.30 -7.88 -1.64
C ALA A 78 14.41 -8.76 -0.38
N PRO A 79 14.00 -10.04 -0.42
CA PRO A 79 14.18 -10.94 0.71
C PRO A 79 15.67 -11.03 1.10
N ASP A 80 15.96 -11.00 2.40
CA ASP A 80 17.32 -11.01 2.99
C ASP A 80 18.13 -12.30 2.74
N GLN A 81 17.68 -13.21 1.87
CA GLN A 81 18.52 -14.33 1.42
C GLN A 81 19.54 -13.83 0.40
N GLU A 82 20.62 -13.29 0.98
CA GLU A 82 22.01 -13.29 0.52
C GLU A 82 22.22 -13.56 -0.99
N ASP A 83 22.59 -12.50 -1.72
CA ASP A 83 23.47 -12.54 -2.89
C ASP A 83 23.12 -13.50 -4.04
N VAL A 84 21.85 -13.84 -4.23
CA VAL A 84 21.40 -14.47 -5.49
C VAL A 84 21.14 -13.37 -6.53
N VAL A 85 22.11 -13.19 -7.44
CA VAL A 85 21.94 -12.37 -8.64
C VAL A 85 20.69 -12.83 -9.39
N GLY A 86 19.70 -11.96 -9.54
CA GLY A 86 18.48 -12.22 -10.32
C GLY A 86 17.20 -12.40 -9.51
N ASN A 87 17.22 -12.31 -8.17
CA ASN A 87 15.98 -12.36 -7.39
C ASN A 87 15.05 -11.19 -7.72
N GLU A 88 13.77 -11.51 -7.86
CA GLU A 88 12.70 -10.54 -7.90
C GLU A 88 12.52 -9.92 -6.51
N GLY A 89 12.62 -8.60 -6.44
CA GLY A 89 12.23 -7.82 -5.27
C GLY A 89 10.91 -7.10 -5.54
N LEU A 90 10.59 -6.17 -4.66
CA LEU A 90 9.38 -5.36 -4.70
C LEU A 90 9.77 -3.88 -4.70
N SER A 91 9.18 -3.13 -5.62
CA SER A 91 9.20 -1.67 -5.63
C SER A 91 7.91 -1.15 -5.00
N THR A 92 8.03 -0.28 -4.00
CA THR A 92 6.90 0.27 -3.25
C THR A 92 6.83 1.79 -3.39
N TRP A 93 5.65 2.31 -3.70
CA TRP A 93 5.33 3.75 -3.66
C TRP A 93 4.26 4.01 -2.60
N ARG A 94 4.39 5.12 -1.90
CA ARG A 94 3.43 5.55 -0.89
C ARG A 94 2.79 6.86 -1.30
N TYR A 95 1.47 6.89 -1.29
CA TYR A 95 0.68 8.07 -1.59
C TYR A 95 -0.30 8.36 -0.45
N GLN A 96 -0.71 9.62 -0.34
CA GLN A 96 -1.84 10.04 0.48
C GLN A 96 -2.95 10.55 -0.43
N ALA A 97 -4.19 10.11 -0.17
CA ALA A 97 -5.38 10.68 -0.78
C ALA A 97 -5.58 12.12 -0.28
N ASP A 98 -5.54 13.11 -1.17
CA ASP A 98 -5.56 14.53 -0.79
C ASP A 98 -6.84 15.24 -1.23
N GLN A 99 -7.15 15.20 -2.53
CA GLN A 99 -8.33 15.86 -3.10
C GLN A 99 -9.39 14.85 -3.54
N PRO A 100 -10.67 15.06 -3.22
CA PRO A 100 -11.76 14.28 -3.79
C PRO A 100 -11.75 14.35 -5.33
N GLY A 101 -12.05 13.23 -5.98
CA GLY A 101 -12.05 13.16 -7.44
C GLY A 101 -11.66 11.78 -7.98
N LYS A 102 -11.54 11.70 -9.30
CA LYS A 102 -11.16 10.50 -10.04
C LYS A 102 -9.95 10.80 -10.92
N ALA A 103 -8.88 10.03 -10.77
CA ALA A 103 -7.65 10.18 -11.56
C ALA A 103 -7.00 8.83 -11.85
N ALA A 104 -6.18 8.76 -12.90
CA ALA A 104 -5.45 7.54 -13.26
C ALA A 104 -4.05 7.52 -12.64
N LEU A 105 -3.68 6.38 -12.07
CA LEU A 105 -2.33 6.05 -11.62
C LEU A 105 -1.75 5.02 -12.60
N LYS A 106 -0.74 5.43 -13.38
CA LYS A 106 -0.13 4.62 -14.42
C LYS A 106 1.37 4.52 -14.24
N LEU A 107 1.89 3.30 -14.24
CA LEU A 107 3.32 3.01 -14.20
C LEU A 107 3.68 2.06 -15.36
N VAL A 108 4.88 2.22 -15.89
CA VAL A 108 5.41 1.39 -16.97
C VAL A 108 6.75 0.78 -16.57
N TYR A 109 6.95 -0.51 -16.85
CA TYR A 109 8.18 -1.23 -16.56
C TYR A 109 9.01 -1.35 -17.85
N GLN A 110 10.14 -0.64 -17.90
CA GLN A 110 11.00 -0.58 -19.09
C GLN A 110 12.44 -0.25 -18.70
N GLN A 111 13.39 -0.56 -19.59
CA GLN A 111 14.75 -0.06 -19.46
C GLN A 111 14.77 1.45 -19.74
N PRO A 112 15.36 2.29 -18.87
CA PRO A 112 15.34 3.75 -19.04
C PRO A 112 15.92 4.26 -20.36
N TRP A 113 16.91 3.55 -20.92
CA TRP A 113 17.54 3.90 -22.21
C TRP A 113 16.74 3.43 -23.44
N ALA A 114 15.84 2.47 -23.29
CA ALA A 114 15.09 1.85 -24.39
C ALA A 114 13.76 2.56 -24.64
N THR A 115 13.77 3.89 -24.77
CA THR A 115 12.53 4.72 -24.83
C THR A 115 11.64 4.45 -26.06
N GLN A 116 12.19 3.87 -27.12
CA GLN A 116 11.47 3.51 -28.34
C GLN A 116 10.89 2.08 -28.32
N VAL A 117 11.19 1.31 -27.27
CA VAL A 117 10.68 -0.05 -27.08
C VAL A 117 9.45 0.01 -26.19
N ALA A 118 8.43 -0.77 -26.52
CA ALA A 118 7.23 -0.87 -25.69
C ALA A 118 7.59 -1.38 -24.27
N PRO A 119 6.93 -0.86 -23.21
CA PRO A 119 7.09 -1.40 -21.87
C PRO A 119 6.77 -2.89 -21.83
N VAL A 120 7.54 -3.65 -21.06
CA VAL A 120 7.31 -5.09 -20.91
C VAL A 120 6.17 -5.38 -19.93
N GLN A 121 5.87 -4.45 -19.02
CA GLN A 121 4.73 -4.49 -18.13
C GLN A 121 4.17 -3.09 -17.90
N THR A 122 2.88 -3.02 -17.56
CA THR A 122 2.19 -1.78 -17.24
C THR A 122 1.26 -2.01 -16.06
N PHE A 123 1.21 -1.04 -15.15
CA PHE A 123 0.18 -0.95 -14.12
C PHE A 123 -0.70 0.25 -14.46
N ASP A 124 -2.03 0.05 -14.48
CA ASP A 124 -3.00 1.11 -14.76
C ASP A 124 -4.19 0.93 -13.83
N CYS A 125 -4.33 1.85 -12.87
CA CYS A 125 -5.44 1.84 -11.94
C CYS A 125 -6.12 3.20 -11.89
N THR A 126 -7.45 3.20 -11.92
CA THR A 126 -8.20 4.41 -11.63
C THR A 126 -8.41 4.54 -10.12
N VAL A 127 -8.02 5.68 -9.57
CA VAL A 127 -8.16 6.03 -8.16
C VAL A 127 -9.33 6.99 -8.00
N VAL A 128 -10.21 6.70 -7.04
CA VAL A 128 -11.35 7.53 -6.69
C VAL A 128 -11.26 7.90 -5.21
N VAL A 129 -11.08 9.19 -4.91
CA VAL A 129 -11.12 9.71 -3.54
C VAL A 129 -12.47 10.35 -3.27
N ARG A 130 -13.09 9.98 -2.15
CA ARG A 130 -14.35 10.55 -1.67
C ARG A 130 -14.12 11.49 -0.49
#